data_AF-A0A8B9R2F5-F1
#
_entry.id   AF-A0A8B9R2F5-F1
#
_cell.length_a   1.000
_cell.length_b   1.000
_cell.length_c   1.000
_cell.angle_alpha   90.00
_cell.angle_beta   90.00
_cell.angle_gamma   90.00
#
_symmetry.space_group_name_H-M   'P 1'
#
loop_
_entity.id
_entity.type
_entity.pdbx_description
1 polymer ?
#
loop_
_entity_poly.entity_id
_entity_poly.type
_entity_poly.pdbx_seq_one_letter_code
_entity_poly.pdbx_strand_id
1 'polypeptide(L)'
;QKSSKSQNLRTSALITSYNTSQHSVSYTLSWAETVVVEYTDDNETDMYQVHRPHTHTHTQTEKHTYIHKYILLYFKFPQSVMVWRDMSSAGVDPLCFIIKGLVKDESPILLDGSLIDLCGVTLLWRSVEGLANSPTSSHLEALRLRLNAARPQCPVLLSTLAFPSLDGPRPRRPWAYMTCGHVHGYHPWQGRGGEVEAIKGDRECPLCRSRGPYVPLTLGRVSGVYTDAETPSHAFVPCGHVCSKGTAEHWSKTPLKRGTHSFHPACPFCLRQLRRDRPFVRLIFQGPLD
;
A
#
# COMPACT_ATOMS: atom_id res chain seq x y z
N GLN A 1 -6.99 28.01 -40.42
CA GLN A 1 -7.03 28.19 -38.95
C GLN A 1 -6.62 26.89 -38.26
N LYS A 2 -5.35 26.76 -37.87
CA LYS A 2 -4.88 25.92 -36.76
C LYS A 2 -3.76 26.72 -36.11
N SER A 3 -4.08 27.30 -34.96
CA SER A 3 -3.22 28.20 -34.18
C SER A 3 -2.10 27.41 -33.52
N SER A 4 -0.86 27.67 -33.90
CA SER A 4 0.33 27.23 -33.17
C SER A 4 0.48 28.09 -31.92
N LYS A 5 0.27 27.51 -30.73
CA LYS A 5 0.64 28.17 -29.47
C LYS A 5 2.16 28.32 -29.42
N SER A 6 2.66 29.55 -29.44
CA SER A 6 4.09 29.85 -29.38
C SER A 6 4.61 29.65 -27.95
N GLN A 7 5.58 28.78 -27.77
CA GLN A 7 6.42 28.73 -26.57
C GLN A 7 7.47 29.85 -26.69
N ASN A 8 7.38 30.88 -25.84
CA ASN A 8 8.42 31.90 -25.74
C ASN A 8 9.54 31.38 -24.85
N LEU A 9 10.61 30.87 -25.44
CA LEU A 9 11.87 30.59 -24.75
C LEU A 9 12.61 31.91 -24.50
N ARG A 10 12.79 32.29 -23.23
CA ARG A 10 13.72 33.36 -22.83
C ARG A 10 15.00 32.73 -22.26
N THR A 11 16.11 32.93 -22.96
CA THR A 11 17.45 32.57 -22.49
C THR A 11 18.02 33.76 -21.72
N SER A 12 18.19 33.64 -20.40
CA SER A 12 18.70 34.72 -19.55
C SER A 12 19.95 34.26 -18.80
N ALA A 13 21.09 34.87 -19.09
CA ALA A 13 22.31 34.78 -18.28
C ALA A 13 22.15 35.70 -17.04
N LEU A 14 22.49 35.18 -15.86
CA LEU A 14 22.35 35.82 -14.53
C LEU A 14 20.90 36.24 -14.18
N ILE A 15 20.19 35.37 -13.46
CA ILE A 15 18.82 35.62 -12.98
C ILE A 15 18.84 36.67 -11.86
N THR A 16 18.56 37.94 -12.18
CA THR A 16 18.40 39.03 -11.19
C THR A 16 16.94 39.46 -10.99
N SER A 17 15.96 38.82 -11.62
CA SER A 17 14.54 39.07 -11.34
C SER A 17 13.70 37.83 -11.57
N TYR A 18 13.20 37.23 -10.49
CA TYR A 18 12.12 36.25 -10.55
C TYR A 18 10.79 36.98 -10.37
N ASN A 19 9.76 36.62 -11.14
CA ASN A 19 8.42 37.08 -10.84
C ASN A 19 7.92 36.33 -9.60
N THR A 20 7.92 37.00 -8.45
CA THR A 20 7.49 36.43 -7.16
C THR A 20 6.01 36.01 -7.17
N SER A 21 5.22 36.49 -8.13
CA SER A 21 3.79 36.19 -8.23
C SER A 21 3.46 34.93 -9.04
N GLN A 22 4.46 34.29 -9.67
CA GLN A 22 4.24 33.09 -10.48
C GLN A 22 5.09 31.91 -10.01
N HIS A 23 4.54 30.71 -10.10
CA HIS A 23 5.30 29.49 -9.89
C HIS A 23 6.31 29.29 -11.02
N SER A 24 7.51 28.79 -10.71
CA SER A 24 8.52 28.52 -11.73
C SER A 24 9.37 27.30 -11.38
N VAL A 25 9.93 26.67 -12.41
CA VAL A 25 10.92 25.60 -12.30
C VAL A 25 12.20 26.07 -12.99
N SER A 26 13.31 26.01 -12.26
CA SER A 26 14.63 26.43 -12.76
C SER A 26 15.50 25.22 -13.10
N TYR A 27 16.03 25.17 -14.30
CA TYR A 27 16.94 24.15 -14.81
C TYR A 27 18.34 24.77 -14.98
N THR A 28 19.23 24.51 -14.02
CA THR A 28 20.62 24.99 -14.09
C THR A 28 21.43 24.11 -15.05
N LEU A 29 21.90 24.71 -16.14
CA LEU A 29 22.69 24.03 -17.18
C LEU A 29 24.19 24.13 -16.91
N SER A 30 24.64 25.25 -16.34
CA SER A 30 26.02 25.47 -15.92
C SER A 30 26.07 26.46 -14.75
N TRP A 31 27.27 26.70 -14.20
CA TRP A 31 27.46 27.70 -13.15
C TRP A 31 27.03 29.13 -13.57
N ALA A 32 26.96 29.40 -14.88
CA ALA A 32 26.60 30.71 -15.43
C ALA A 32 25.19 30.74 -16.06
N GLU A 33 24.56 29.59 -16.26
CA GLU A 33 23.36 29.47 -17.09
C GLU A 33 22.26 28.66 -16.40
N THR A 34 21.07 29.25 -16.30
CA THR A 34 19.87 28.59 -15.77
C THR A 34 18.67 28.99 -16.62
N VAL A 35 17.91 27.99 -17.06
CA VAL A 35 16.65 28.19 -17.78
C VAL A 35 15.51 28.17 -16.76
N VAL A 36 14.73 29.25 -16.69
CA VAL A 36 13.56 29.34 -15.82
C VAL A 36 12.30 29.14 -16.66
N VAL A 37 11.47 28.19 -16.25
CA VAL A 37 10.15 27.94 -16.85
C VAL A 37 9.10 28.45 -15.87
N GLU A 38 8.40 29.52 -16.24
CA GLU A 38 7.30 30.08 -15.46
C GLU A 38 5.98 29.35 -15.79
N TYR A 39 5.18 29.10 -14.76
CA TYR A 39 3.86 28.49 -14.84
C TYR A 39 2.81 29.58 -14.62
N THR A 40 1.85 29.66 -15.54
CA THR A 40 0.68 30.53 -15.42
C THR A 40 -0.43 29.84 -14.65
N ASP A 41 -1.35 30.62 -14.07
CA ASP A 41 -2.53 30.09 -13.42
C ASP A 41 -3.34 29.19 -14.36
N ASP A 42 -3.74 28.03 -13.83
CA ASP A 42 -4.66 27.09 -14.44
C ASP A 42 -5.90 26.99 -13.56
N ASN A 43 -7.05 27.43 -14.08
CA ASN A 43 -8.31 27.43 -13.34
C ASN A 43 -9.07 26.10 -13.46
N GLU A 44 -8.54 25.14 -14.23
CA GLU A 44 -9.16 23.82 -14.44
C GLU A 44 -8.57 22.74 -13.56
N THR A 45 -7.38 22.96 -12.98
CA THR A 45 -6.67 21.96 -12.18
C THR A 45 -6.19 22.50 -10.83
N ASP A 46 -6.41 21.69 -9.80
CA ASP A 46 -5.83 21.91 -8.48
C ASP A 46 -4.46 21.21 -8.38
N MET A 47 -3.49 21.86 -7.72
CA MET A 47 -2.18 21.28 -7.44
C MET A 47 -2.02 20.95 -5.96
N TYR A 48 -1.75 19.68 -5.67
CA TYR A 48 -1.42 19.19 -4.33
C TYR A 48 0.04 18.79 -4.24
N GLN A 49 0.73 19.24 -3.19
CA GLN A 49 2.13 18.91 -2.95
C GLN A 49 2.28 18.02 -1.72
N VAL A 50 3.03 16.92 -1.86
CA VAL A 50 3.38 16.02 -0.76
C VAL A 50 4.88 16.09 -0.54
N HIS A 51 5.28 16.46 0.68
CA HIS A 51 6.68 16.55 1.06
C HIS A 51 6.86 16.20 2.53
N ARG A 52 8.10 15.85 2.91
CA ARG A 52 8.44 15.70 4.33
C ARG A 52 8.30 17.07 5.01
N PRO A 53 7.65 17.16 6.19
CA PRO A 53 7.63 18.41 6.93
C PRO A 53 9.06 18.78 7.31
N HIS A 54 9.47 19.98 6.91
CA HIS A 54 10.70 20.58 7.42
C HIS A 54 10.32 21.32 8.70
N THR A 55 11.05 21.08 9.79
CA THR A 55 11.01 21.95 10.97
C THR A 55 11.59 23.30 10.57
N HIS A 56 10.77 24.24 10.10
CA HIS A 56 11.22 25.61 9.89
C HIS A 56 10.93 26.44 11.14
N THR A 57 12.01 26.86 11.79
CA THR A 57 12.06 28.14 12.48
C THR A 57 11.54 29.23 11.54
N HIS A 58 10.64 30.04 12.07
CA HIS A 58 9.91 31.12 11.42
C HIS A 58 10.84 32.15 10.76
N THR A 59 11.21 31.97 9.49
CA THR A 59 11.56 33.08 8.58
C THR A 59 11.01 32.75 7.19
N GLN A 60 9.91 33.40 6.86
CA GLN A 60 9.14 33.23 5.64
C GLN A 60 9.74 34.16 4.58
N THR A 61 10.40 33.63 3.55
CA THR A 61 10.53 34.36 2.27
C THR A 61 10.71 33.47 1.05
N GLU A 62 11.36 32.30 1.10
CA GLU A 62 11.51 31.48 -0.11
C GLU A 62 11.47 29.98 0.22
N LYS A 63 10.40 29.28 -0.20
CA LYS A 63 10.32 27.82 -0.11
C LYS A 63 10.94 27.22 -1.39
N HIS A 64 12.24 26.96 -1.34
CA HIS A 64 12.92 26.18 -2.38
C HIS A 64 12.72 24.70 -2.08
N THR A 65 11.93 24.01 -2.90
CA THR A 65 11.74 22.55 -2.77
C THR A 65 12.70 21.85 -3.74
N TYR A 66 13.73 21.20 -3.20
CA TYR A 66 14.60 20.33 -4.00
C TYR A 66 13.83 19.08 -4.43
N ILE A 67 13.65 18.89 -5.74
CA ILE A 67 13.01 17.69 -6.29
C ILE A 67 14.01 16.54 -6.18
N HIS A 68 13.83 15.69 -5.16
CA HIS A 68 14.41 14.36 -5.16
C HIS A 68 13.61 13.46 -6.11
N LYS A 69 14.28 12.62 -6.90
CA LYS A 69 13.64 11.68 -7.84
C LYS A 69 12.50 10.90 -7.16
N TYR A 70 11.30 10.94 -7.73
CA TYR A 70 10.15 10.17 -7.26
C TYR A 70 9.89 9.01 -8.22
N ILE A 71 9.60 7.83 -7.67
CA ILE A 71 9.29 6.63 -8.44
C ILE A 71 7.79 6.37 -8.35
N LEU A 72 7.10 6.31 -9.48
CA LEU A 72 5.69 6.00 -9.59
C LEU A 72 5.46 4.61 -10.16
N LEU A 73 4.38 3.99 -9.70
CA LEU A 73 3.89 2.71 -10.14
C LEU A 73 2.44 2.87 -10.63
N TYR A 74 2.20 2.49 -11.89
CA TYR A 74 0.88 2.49 -12.52
C TYR A 74 0.48 1.06 -12.94
N PHE A 75 -0.83 0.80 -12.99
CA PHE A 75 -1.43 -0.47 -13.40
C PHE A 75 -1.93 -0.44 -14.85
N LYS A 76 -1.34 -1.24 -15.76
CA LYS A 76 -1.88 -1.42 -17.13
C LYS A 76 -2.67 -2.73 -17.24
N PHE A 77 -3.99 -2.70 -17.12
CA PHE A 77 -4.82 -3.78 -17.70
C PHE A 77 -4.81 -3.63 -19.24
N PRO A 78 -4.59 -4.70 -20.04
CA PRO A 78 -4.85 -6.11 -19.76
C PRO A 78 -3.61 -7.03 -19.72
N GLN A 79 -2.42 -6.54 -19.35
CA GLN A 79 -1.22 -7.39 -19.29
C GLN A 79 -0.66 -7.45 -17.86
N SER A 80 -0.49 -8.67 -17.36
CA SER A 80 -0.32 -9.05 -15.95
C SER A 80 1.03 -8.68 -15.31
N VAL A 81 1.66 -7.56 -15.69
CA VAL A 81 3.01 -7.18 -15.24
C VAL A 81 3.00 -5.78 -14.63
N MET A 82 3.52 -5.68 -13.41
CA MET A 82 3.63 -4.44 -12.64
C MET A 82 5.04 -3.87 -12.77
N VAL A 83 5.19 -2.58 -13.12
CA VAL A 83 6.50 -1.97 -13.46
C VAL A 83 6.69 -0.65 -12.72
N TRP A 84 7.85 -0.51 -12.04
CA TRP A 84 8.27 0.73 -11.38
C TRP A 84 8.94 1.70 -12.36
N ARG A 85 8.62 2.99 -12.26
CA ARG A 85 9.08 4.04 -13.18
C ARG A 85 9.51 5.30 -12.44
N ASP A 86 10.56 5.96 -12.92
CA ASP A 86 10.91 7.30 -12.45
C ASP A 86 10.04 8.34 -13.18
N MET A 87 9.49 9.34 -12.47
CA MET A 87 8.85 10.50 -13.12
C MET A 87 9.74 11.74 -13.09
N SER A 88 9.68 12.51 -14.19
CA SER A 88 10.29 13.84 -14.29
C SER A 88 9.32 14.93 -13.80
N SER A 89 9.86 16.10 -13.49
CA SER A 89 9.12 17.29 -13.04
C SER A 89 8.09 17.82 -14.03
N ALA A 90 8.12 17.38 -15.28
CA ALA A 90 7.43 18.02 -16.38
C ALA A 90 6.23 17.24 -16.95
N GLY A 91 5.86 16.07 -16.40
CA GLY A 91 4.66 15.33 -16.82
C GLY A 91 4.44 15.32 -18.34
N VAL A 92 5.21 14.49 -19.06
CA VAL A 92 5.19 14.32 -20.54
C VAL A 92 5.97 15.39 -21.37
N ASP A 93 7.28 15.15 -21.52
CA ASP A 93 8.27 15.54 -22.56
C ASP A 93 8.48 17.02 -23.01
N PRO A 94 9.69 17.41 -23.54
CA PRO A 94 10.88 16.64 -23.91
C PRO A 94 12.17 17.26 -23.32
N LEU A 95 12.52 16.99 -22.08
CA LEU A 95 13.88 17.19 -21.55
C LEU A 95 14.10 16.21 -20.40
N CYS A 96 13.86 14.95 -20.74
CA CYS A 96 14.33 13.82 -19.96
C CYS A 96 15.86 13.84 -19.92
N PHE A 97 16.43 14.46 -18.90
CA PHE A 97 17.72 14.01 -18.37
C PHE A 97 17.48 12.69 -17.63
N ILE A 98 17.23 11.65 -18.44
CA ILE A 98 17.10 10.28 -18.02
C ILE A 98 18.47 9.61 -18.19
N ILE A 99 19.01 9.07 -17.09
CA ILE A 99 19.84 7.87 -17.18
C ILE A 99 18.93 6.77 -17.75
N LYS A 100 19.07 6.51 -19.06
CA LYS A 100 18.42 5.44 -19.86
C LYS A 100 16.88 5.40 -19.96
N GLY A 101 16.35 5.84 -21.11
CA GLY A 101 15.08 5.37 -21.67
C GLY A 101 13.87 6.29 -21.47
N LEU A 102 13.62 7.14 -22.48
CA LEU A 102 12.30 7.74 -22.72
C LEU A 102 11.29 6.61 -22.96
N VAL A 103 10.30 6.43 -22.10
CA VAL A 103 9.21 5.46 -22.34
C VAL A 103 8.06 6.20 -23.01
N LYS A 104 8.00 6.15 -24.35
CA LYS A 104 7.11 6.98 -25.18
C LYS A 104 5.61 6.64 -25.10
N ASP A 105 5.23 5.55 -24.42
CA ASP A 105 3.86 5.00 -24.47
C ASP A 105 3.17 4.91 -23.08
N GLU A 106 3.61 5.70 -22.10
CA GLU A 106 3.05 5.69 -20.74
C GLU A 106 2.52 7.08 -20.32
N SER A 107 1.41 7.09 -19.59
CA SER A 107 0.70 8.30 -19.15
C SER A 107 0.94 8.57 -17.66
N PRO A 108 1.11 9.83 -17.23
CA PRO A 108 1.27 10.19 -15.81
C PRO A 108 -0.05 10.14 -15.02
N ILE A 109 -1.16 9.75 -15.63
CA ILE A 109 -2.48 9.68 -14.99
C ILE A 109 -2.49 8.55 -13.95
N LEU A 110 -2.76 8.90 -12.69
CA LEU A 110 -2.92 7.94 -11.61
C LEU A 110 -4.23 7.16 -11.77
N LEU A 111 -4.15 5.84 -11.80
CA LEU A 111 -5.32 4.95 -11.70
C LEU A 111 -5.51 4.47 -10.29
N ASP A 112 -6.75 4.08 -9.96
CA ASP A 112 -7.04 3.41 -8.69
C ASP A 112 -6.05 2.27 -8.43
N GLY A 113 -5.44 2.27 -7.25
CA GLY A 113 -4.42 1.31 -6.85
C GLY A 113 -2.98 1.75 -7.10
N SER A 114 -2.73 2.84 -7.84
CA SER A 114 -1.36 3.30 -8.17
C SER A 114 -0.52 3.51 -6.90
N LEU A 115 0.73 3.05 -6.91
CA LEU A 115 1.65 3.22 -5.79
C LEU A 115 2.67 4.30 -6.11
N ILE A 116 2.92 5.20 -5.16
CA ILE A 116 3.83 6.33 -5.34
C ILE A 116 4.95 6.19 -4.30
N ASP A 117 6.16 5.83 -4.72
CA ASP A 117 7.31 5.77 -3.81
C ASP A 117 8.05 7.11 -3.78
N LEU A 118 8.01 7.73 -2.60
CA LEU A 118 8.68 8.99 -2.28
C LEU A 118 10.00 8.73 -1.52
N CYS A 119 10.75 7.69 -1.93
CA CYS A 119 12.06 7.33 -1.38
C CYS A 119 12.08 7.17 0.16
N GLY A 120 11.13 6.41 0.70
CA GLY A 120 11.03 6.13 2.14
C GLY A 120 9.59 6.03 2.64
N VAL A 121 8.65 6.58 1.88
CA VAL A 121 7.21 6.42 2.07
C VAL A 121 6.61 5.99 0.74
N THR A 122 5.78 4.96 0.76
CA THR A 122 4.97 4.56 -0.39
C THR A 122 3.53 4.98 -0.15
N LEU A 123 2.98 5.82 -1.03
CA LEU A 123 1.58 6.20 -1.03
C LEU A 123 0.77 5.23 -1.91
N LEU A 124 -0.49 5.04 -1.57
CA LEU A 124 -1.48 4.35 -2.38
C LEU A 124 -2.49 5.38 -2.85
N TRP A 125 -2.58 5.59 -4.16
CA TRP A 125 -3.63 6.38 -4.77
C TRP A 125 -4.89 5.52 -4.92
N ARG A 126 -6.03 6.07 -4.51
CA ARG A 126 -7.34 5.48 -4.72
C ARG A 126 -8.25 6.48 -5.40
N SER A 127 -8.97 6.04 -6.43
CA SER A 127 -10.00 6.87 -7.05
C SER A 127 -11.24 6.94 -6.15
N VAL A 128 -12.14 7.86 -6.47
CA VAL A 128 -13.42 8.01 -5.74
C VAL A 128 -14.24 6.71 -5.85
N GLU A 129 -14.29 6.11 -7.04
CA GLU A 129 -14.98 4.84 -7.30
C GLU A 129 -14.32 3.69 -6.54
N GLY A 130 -12.98 3.66 -6.54
CA GLY A 130 -12.22 2.66 -5.80
C GLY A 130 -12.47 2.76 -4.30
N LEU A 131 -12.53 3.96 -3.73
CA LEU A 131 -12.88 4.17 -2.32
C LEU A 131 -14.34 3.83 -2.02
N ALA A 132 -15.27 4.08 -2.94
CA ALA A 132 -16.67 3.71 -2.78
C ALA A 132 -16.88 2.19 -2.69
N ASN A 133 -16.01 1.39 -3.33
CA ASN A 133 -16.01 -0.06 -3.24
C ASN A 133 -15.27 -0.60 -2.00
N SER A 134 -14.53 0.25 -1.28
CA SER A 134 -13.84 -0.14 -0.05
C SER A 134 -14.81 -0.16 1.14
N PRO A 135 -14.62 -1.08 2.11
CA PRO A 135 -15.46 -1.15 3.28
C PRO A 135 -15.21 0.05 4.18
N THR A 136 -16.26 0.70 4.67
CA THR A 136 -16.13 1.73 5.71
C THR A 136 -15.71 1.13 7.05
N SER A 137 -15.28 1.96 8.01
CA SER A 137 -14.97 1.51 9.37
C SER A 137 -16.17 0.83 10.05
N SER A 138 -17.40 1.33 9.83
CA SER A 138 -18.62 0.72 10.34
C SER A 138 -18.93 -0.61 9.66
N HIS A 139 -18.66 -0.74 8.36
CA HIS A 139 -18.80 -2.00 7.65
C HIS A 139 -17.81 -3.06 8.13
N LEU A 140 -16.53 -2.69 8.34
CA LEU A 140 -15.53 -3.60 8.91
C LEU A 140 -15.95 -4.11 10.31
N GLU A 141 -16.54 -3.24 11.12
CA GLU A 141 -17.07 -3.62 12.44
C GLU A 141 -18.30 -4.54 12.31
N ALA A 142 -19.21 -4.27 11.37
CA ALA A 142 -20.35 -5.14 11.08
C ALA A 142 -19.89 -6.53 10.61
N LEU A 143 -18.87 -6.61 9.76
CA LEU A 143 -18.24 -7.86 9.33
C LEU A 143 -17.63 -8.63 10.51
N ARG A 144 -16.95 -7.94 11.44
CA ARG A 144 -16.43 -8.54 12.68
C ARG A 144 -17.55 -9.14 13.52
N LEU A 145 -18.64 -8.40 13.73
CA LEU A 145 -19.79 -8.86 14.50
C LEU A 145 -20.46 -10.08 13.86
N ARG A 146 -20.61 -10.09 12.53
CA ARG A 146 -21.13 -11.23 11.77
C ARG A 146 -20.27 -12.48 11.93
N LEU A 147 -18.94 -12.36 11.82
CA LEU A 147 -18.02 -13.48 12.08
C LEU A 147 -18.19 -14.05 13.49
N ASN A 148 -18.31 -13.19 14.49
CA ASN A 148 -18.49 -13.62 15.88
C ASN A 148 -19.87 -14.24 16.11
N ALA A 149 -20.92 -13.74 15.45
CA ALA A 149 -22.27 -14.27 15.51
C ALA A 149 -22.39 -15.69 14.93
N ALA A 150 -21.49 -16.08 14.01
CA ALA A 150 -21.38 -17.45 13.52
C ALA A 150 -20.83 -18.43 14.59
N ARG A 151 -20.41 -17.93 15.76
CA ARG A 151 -19.91 -18.72 16.90
C ARG A 151 -18.86 -19.77 16.47
N PRO A 152 -17.77 -19.37 15.82
CA PRO A 152 -16.74 -20.32 15.38
C PRO A 152 -16.16 -21.08 16.59
N GLN A 153 -16.03 -22.40 16.48
CA GLN A 153 -15.53 -23.23 17.57
C GLN A 153 -14.05 -23.57 17.39
N CYS A 154 -13.33 -23.66 18.51
CA CYS A 154 -12.05 -24.33 18.56
C CYS A 154 -12.29 -25.84 18.68
N PRO A 155 -11.88 -26.68 17.71
CA PRO A 155 -12.11 -28.12 17.74
C PRO A 155 -11.38 -28.86 18.87
N VAL A 156 -10.50 -28.15 19.58
CA VAL A 156 -9.56 -28.71 20.55
C VAL A 156 -9.87 -28.26 21.96
N LEU A 157 -10.14 -26.96 22.10
CA LEU A 157 -10.46 -26.36 23.38
C LEU A 157 -11.96 -26.36 23.66
N LEU A 158 -12.77 -26.80 22.68
CA LEU A 158 -14.24 -26.80 22.74
C LEU A 158 -14.80 -25.46 23.19
N SER A 159 -14.18 -24.37 22.71
CA SER A 159 -14.54 -23.00 23.09
C SER A 159 -14.87 -22.18 21.86
N THR A 160 -15.86 -21.30 22.01
CA THR A 160 -16.24 -20.33 20.98
C THR A 160 -15.18 -19.25 20.87
N LEU A 161 -14.69 -19.03 19.67
CA LEU A 161 -13.70 -18.03 19.29
C LEU A 161 -14.39 -16.72 18.92
N ALA A 162 -13.69 -15.61 19.13
CA ALA A 162 -14.18 -14.30 18.75
C ALA A 162 -13.03 -13.36 18.37
N PHE A 163 -13.20 -12.62 17.28
CA PHE A 163 -12.33 -11.52 16.92
C PHE A 163 -12.54 -10.35 17.90
N PRO A 164 -11.48 -9.89 18.58
CA PRO A 164 -11.61 -8.82 19.57
C PRO A 164 -11.93 -7.48 18.91
N SER A 165 -12.64 -6.61 19.64
CA SER A 165 -12.64 -5.17 19.37
C SER A 165 -11.28 -4.57 19.77
N LEU A 166 -11.00 -3.32 19.40
CA LEU A 166 -9.74 -2.66 19.77
C LEU A 166 -9.51 -2.60 21.28
N ASP A 167 -10.59 -2.32 22.02
CA ASP A 167 -10.53 -1.99 23.45
C ASP A 167 -11.07 -3.12 24.34
N GLY A 168 -11.40 -4.27 23.75
CA GLY A 168 -11.96 -5.41 24.47
C GLY A 168 -10.89 -6.36 25.02
N PRO A 169 -11.18 -7.11 26.09
CA PRO A 169 -10.34 -8.21 26.52
C PRO A 169 -10.13 -9.22 25.37
N ARG A 170 -8.95 -9.85 25.30
CA ARG A 170 -8.55 -10.77 24.21
C ARG A 170 -8.64 -12.28 24.53
N PRO A 171 -9.52 -12.79 25.41
CA PRO A 171 -9.64 -14.23 25.56
C PRO A 171 -10.24 -14.81 24.27
N ARG A 172 -9.71 -15.95 23.82
CA ARG A 172 -10.28 -16.73 22.70
C ARG A 172 -10.20 -16.07 21.32
N ARG A 173 -9.17 -15.23 21.10
CA ARG A 173 -8.84 -14.77 19.74
C ARG A 173 -8.58 -15.99 18.83
N PRO A 174 -9.01 -15.97 17.56
CA PRO A 174 -8.68 -17.02 16.62
C PRO A 174 -7.17 -17.05 16.32
N TRP A 175 -6.64 -18.25 16.18
CA TRP A 175 -5.31 -18.58 15.67
C TRP A 175 -5.48 -19.52 14.48
N ALA A 176 -4.54 -19.53 13.54
CA ALA A 176 -4.61 -20.43 12.39
C ALA A 176 -3.29 -21.10 12.09
N TYR A 177 -3.38 -22.33 11.59
CA TYR A 177 -2.27 -23.02 10.95
C TYR A 177 -2.17 -22.54 9.52
N MET A 178 -1.19 -21.69 9.22
CA MET A 178 -1.06 -20.98 7.94
C MET A 178 -0.73 -21.91 6.77
N THR A 179 -0.48 -23.20 7.04
CA THR A 179 -0.32 -24.24 6.01
C THR A 179 -1.62 -24.80 5.46
N CYS A 180 -2.65 -24.92 6.28
CA CYS A 180 -3.93 -25.50 5.86
C CYS A 180 -5.12 -24.55 6.05
N GLY A 181 -4.96 -23.45 6.77
CA GLY A 181 -6.02 -22.50 7.05
C GLY A 181 -6.96 -22.90 8.19
N HIS A 182 -6.76 -24.06 8.83
CA HIS A 182 -7.57 -24.47 9.97
C HIS A 182 -7.42 -23.50 11.14
N VAL A 183 -8.57 -23.04 11.64
CA VAL A 183 -8.69 -22.07 12.73
C VAL A 183 -8.92 -22.78 14.06
N HIS A 184 -8.17 -22.35 15.08
CA HIS A 184 -8.21 -22.84 16.46
C HIS A 184 -8.16 -21.66 17.44
N GLY A 185 -8.36 -21.93 18.73
CA GLY A 185 -7.89 -21.05 19.80
C GLY A 185 -6.44 -21.35 20.15
N TYR A 186 -5.76 -20.42 20.82
CA TYR A 186 -4.38 -20.62 21.30
C TYR A 186 -4.27 -21.84 22.22
N HIS A 187 -3.32 -22.74 21.94
CA HIS A 187 -2.99 -23.87 22.80
C HIS A 187 -1.46 -24.07 22.92
N PRO A 188 -0.92 -24.52 24.06
CA PRO A 188 0.53 -24.62 24.27
C PRO A 188 1.17 -25.99 23.91
N TRP A 189 0.39 -27.02 23.58
CA TRP A 189 0.81 -28.44 23.54
C TRP A 189 2.06 -28.86 22.73
N GLN A 190 2.58 -28.01 21.84
CA GLN A 190 3.61 -28.33 20.84
C GLN A 190 4.69 -27.23 20.81
N GLY A 191 4.58 -26.23 21.69
CA GLY A 191 5.63 -25.23 21.92
C GLY A 191 5.82 -25.05 23.42
N ARG A 192 6.98 -25.44 23.93
CA ARG A 192 7.36 -25.19 25.32
C ARG A 192 7.69 -23.69 25.48
N GLY A 193 6.66 -22.85 25.58
CA GLY A 193 6.78 -21.41 25.80
C GLY A 193 5.51 -20.64 25.48
N GLY A 194 5.50 -19.34 25.78
CA GLY A 194 4.34 -18.46 25.57
C GLY A 194 4.01 -18.18 24.10
N GLU A 195 3.03 -17.30 23.84
CA GLU A 195 2.55 -16.95 22.48
C GLU A 195 3.69 -16.54 21.52
N VAL A 196 4.72 -15.87 22.03
CA VAL A 196 5.87 -15.40 21.23
C VAL A 196 6.65 -16.56 20.62
N GLU A 197 6.85 -17.63 21.36
CA GLU A 197 7.56 -18.81 20.86
C GLU A 197 6.70 -19.63 19.92
N ALA A 198 5.37 -19.66 20.16
CA ALA A 198 4.40 -20.25 19.25
C ALA A 198 4.49 -19.68 17.83
N ILE A 199 4.71 -18.36 17.72
CA ILE A 199 4.78 -17.64 16.44
C ILE A 199 6.11 -17.88 15.71
N LYS A 200 7.18 -18.24 16.43
CA LYS A 200 8.52 -18.45 15.86
C LYS A 200 8.71 -19.85 15.28
N GLY A 201 7.94 -20.84 15.72
CA GLY A 201 8.08 -22.24 15.32
C GLY A 201 6.97 -22.74 14.40
N ASP A 202 7.29 -23.77 13.61
CA ASP A 202 6.28 -24.55 12.91
C ASP A 202 5.57 -25.51 13.87
N ARG A 203 4.24 -25.61 13.75
CA ARG A 203 3.40 -26.51 14.52
C ARG A 203 2.61 -27.43 13.60
N GLU A 204 2.22 -28.57 14.13
CA GLU A 204 1.44 -29.57 13.41
C GLU A 204 -0.05 -29.39 13.68
N CYS A 205 -0.82 -29.20 12.60
CA CYS A 205 -2.26 -29.04 12.68
C CYS A 205 -2.92 -30.33 13.20
N PRO A 206 -3.73 -30.29 14.27
CA PRO A 206 -4.39 -31.46 14.84
C PRO A 206 -5.40 -32.12 13.91
N LEU A 207 -5.98 -31.33 13.00
CA LEU A 207 -7.02 -31.82 12.10
C LEU A 207 -6.46 -32.54 10.88
N CYS A 208 -5.35 -32.06 10.32
CA CYS A 208 -4.84 -32.55 9.03
C CYS A 208 -3.34 -32.89 9.03
N ARG A 209 -2.67 -32.75 10.17
CA ARG A 209 -1.23 -33.01 10.38
C ARG A 209 -0.26 -32.19 9.51
N SER A 210 -0.76 -31.18 8.78
CA SER A 210 0.11 -30.25 8.06
C SER A 210 0.96 -29.43 9.05
N ARG A 211 2.25 -29.29 8.73
CA ARG A 211 3.20 -28.52 9.54
C ARG A 211 3.38 -27.11 8.97
N GLY A 212 3.47 -26.11 9.84
CA GLY A 212 3.79 -24.75 9.43
C GLY A 212 3.49 -23.69 10.48
N PRO A 213 3.54 -22.40 10.10
CA PRO A 213 3.36 -21.30 11.02
C PRO A 213 2.00 -21.35 11.71
N TYR A 214 1.98 -21.18 13.02
CA TYR A 214 0.77 -21.08 13.83
C TYR A 214 0.71 -19.69 14.47
N VAL A 215 -0.22 -18.85 14.01
CA VAL A 215 -0.20 -17.41 14.31
C VAL A 215 -1.59 -16.90 14.73
N PRO A 216 -1.66 -15.84 15.55
CA PRO A 216 -2.92 -15.19 15.86
C PRO A 216 -3.49 -14.50 14.62
N LEU A 217 -4.81 -14.53 14.47
CA LEU A 217 -5.53 -13.83 13.41
C LEU A 217 -5.94 -12.42 13.85
N THR A 218 -5.81 -11.46 12.94
CA THR A 218 -6.25 -10.07 13.15
C THR A 218 -6.98 -9.58 11.91
N LEU A 219 -8.17 -9.01 12.07
CA LEU A 219 -8.88 -8.42 10.92
C LEU A 219 -8.13 -7.19 10.42
N GLY A 220 -8.00 -7.07 9.10
CA GLY A 220 -7.52 -5.85 8.46
C GLY A 220 -8.39 -4.65 8.83
N ARG A 221 -7.75 -3.51 9.12
CA ARG A 221 -8.43 -2.31 9.64
C ARG A 221 -8.31 -1.08 8.76
N VAL A 222 -7.44 -1.12 7.77
CA VAL A 222 -7.17 0.02 6.90
C VAL A 222 -8.11 -0.09 5.70
N SER A 223 -9.19 0.69 5.68
CA SER A 223 -10.21 0.65 4.61
C SER A 223 -9.61 0.86 3.21
N GLY A 224 -8.73 1.86 3.05
CA GLY A 224 -8.20 2.24 1.73
C GLY A 224 -7.35 1.19 1.01
N VAL A 225 -6.92 0.12 1.70
CA VAL A 225 -6.16 -0.97 1.07
C VAL A 225 -7.04 -2.14 0.61
N TYR A 226 -8.34 -2.13 0.91
CA TYR A 226 -9.25 -3.16 0.40
C TYR A 226 -9.60 -2.90 -1.07
N THR A 227 -9.81 -3.97 -1.82
CA THR A 227 -10.29 -3.90 -3.22
C THR A 227 -11.79 -4.10 -3.34
N ASP A 228 -12.43 -4.50 -2.25
CA ASP A 228 -13.84 -4.88 -2.18
C ASP A 228 -14.29 -4.87 -0.70
N ALA A 229 -15.61 -4.87 -0.49
CA ALA A 229 -16.24 -4.90 0.83
C ALA A 229 -16.75 -6.30 1.23
N GLU A 230 -16.19 -7.37 0.64
CA GLU A 230 -16.65 -8.74 0.84
C GLU A 230 -16.28 -9.32 2.21
N THR A 231 -16.91 -10.45 2.55
CA THR A 231 -16.69 -11.12 3.85
C THR A 231 -15.23 -11.60 4.00
N PRO A 232 -14.58 -11.32 5.14
CA PRO A 232 -13.24 -11.81 5.45
C PRO A 232 -13.21 -13.34 5.47
N SER A 233 -12.38 -13.92 4.60
CA SER A 233 -12.30 -15.37 4.39
C SER A 233 -10.87 -15.88 4.21
N HIS A 234 -9.91 -14.99 4.00
CA HIS A 234 -8.52 -15.33 3.75
C HIS A 234 -7.59 -14.59 4.69
N ALA A 235 -6.43 -15.17 4.98
CA ALA A 235 -5.40 -14.55 5.79
C ALA A 235 -4.05 -14.52 5.06
N PHE A 236 -3.34 -13.40 5.17
CA PHE A 236 -1.98 -13.26 4.64
C PHE A 236 -0.97 -14.12 5.40
N VAL A 237 -0.07 -14.77 4.67
CA VAL A 237 0.96 -15.65 5.22
C VAL A 237 2.31 -14.93 5.19
N PRO A 238 3.06 -14.86 6.30
CA PRO A 238 2.80 -15.56 7.57
C PRO A 238 2.12 -14.70 8.65
N CYS A 239 1.66 -13.48 8.34
CA CYS A 239 1.30 -12.51 9.39
C CYS A 239 -0.08 -12.73 10.04
N GLY A 240 -0.98 -13.48 9.42
CA GLY A 240 -2.32 -13.75 9.97
C GLY A 240 -3.32 -12.59 9.84
N HIS A 241 -3.02 -11.55 9.05
CA HIS A 241 -4.01 -10.50 8.78
C HIS A 241 -5.10 -11.03 7.86
N VAL A 242 -6.35 -10.86 8.29
CA VAL A 242 -7.55 -11.41 7.65
C VAL A 242 -8.24 -10.34 6.81
N CYS A 243 -8.57 -10.69 5.57
CA CYS A 243 -9.31 -9.86 4.62
C CYS A 243 -10.16 -10.72 3.68
N SER A 244 -10.81 -10.08 2.71
CA SER A 244 -11.52 -10.79 1.64
C SER A 244 -10.57 -11.49 0.69
N LYS A 245 -11.11 -12.41 -0.12
CA LYS A 245 -10.34 -13.13 -1.14
C LYS A 245 -9.74 -12.16 -2.18
N GLY A 246 -10.53 -11.24 -2.71
CA GLY A 246 -10.09 -10.28 -3.74
C GLY A 246 -8.95 -9.41 -3.25
N THR A 247 -9.06 -8.89 -2.02
CA THR A 247 -7.99 -8.11 -1.40
C THR A 247 -6.72 -8.95 -1.20
N ALA A 248 -6.84 -10.20 -0.75
CA ALA A 248 -5.69 -11.10 -0.60
C ALA A 248 -5.00 -11.40 -1.93
N GLU A 249 -5.77 -11.69 -2.98
CA GLU A 249 -5.28 -11.97 -4.33
C GLU A 249 -4.58 -10.76 -4.95
N HIS A 250 -5.16 -9.56 -4.81
CA HIS A 250 -4.58 -8.32 -5.31
C HIS A 250 -3.18 -8.10 -4.70
N TRP A 251 -3.10 -8.00 -3.37
CA TRP A 251 -1.84 -7.69 -2.69
C TRP A 251 -0.80 -8.81 -2.75
N SER A 252 -1.21 -10.04 -3.04
CA SER A 252 -0.27 -11.13 -3.32
C SER A 252 0.52 -10.93 -4.62
N LYS A 253 -0.02 -10.12 -5.54
CA LYS A 253 0.55 -9.84 -6.86
C LYS A 253 1.10 -8.42 -6.97
N THR A 254 0.94 -7.60 -5.93
CA THR A 254 1.40 -6.20 -5.88
C THR A 254 2.75 -6.11 -5.14
N PRO A 255 3.89 -6.08 -5.86
CA PRO A 255 5.18 -5.78 -5.25
C PRO A 255 5.23 -4.44 -4.54
N LEU A 256 5.65 -4.45 -3.28
CA LEU A 256 5.98 -3.24 -2.54
C LEU A 256 7.50 -3.10 -2.45
N LYS A 257 7.98 -1.86 -2.58
CA LYS A 257 9.41 -1.56 -2.45
C LYS A 257 9.86 -1.81 -1.02
N ARG A 258 10.98 -2.53 -0.87
CA ARG A 258 11.64 -2.76 0.40
C ARG A 258 13.13 -2.48 0.26
N GLY A 259 13.61 -1.43 0.93
CA GLY A 259 14.97 -0.95 0.77
C GLY A 259 15.21 -0.33 -0.62
N THR A 260 16.45 -0.36 -1.10
CA THR A 260 16.86 0.37 -2.30
C THR A 260 16.53 -0.33 -3.61
N HIS A 261 16.55 -1.67 -3.65
CA HIS A 261 16.46 -2.43 -4.91
C HIS A 261 15.53 -3.66 -4.89
N SER A 262 14.82 -3.94 -3.79
CA SER A 262 14.01 -5.16 -3.70
C SER A 262 12.52 -4.86 -3.72
N PHE A 263 11.77 -5.63 -4.51
CA PHE A 263 10.32 -5.53 -4.63
C PHE A 263 9.69 -6.87 -4.34
N HIS A 264 8.80 -6.91 -3.35
CA HIS A 264 8.14 -8.15 -2.95
C HIS A 264 6.70 -7.86 -2.52
N PRO A 265 5.75 -8.76 -2.80
CA PRO A 265 4.43 -8.70 -2.19
C PRO A 265 4.55 -8.64 -0.67
N ALA A 266 3.81 -7.73 -0.04
CA ALA A 266 3.75 -7.58 1.39
C ALA A 266 2.30 -7.40 1.85
N CYS A 267 2.02 -7.80 3.09
CA CYS A 267 0.72 -7.55 3.70
C CYS A 267 0.48 -6.02 3.78
N PRO A 268 -0.60 -5.48 3.21
CA PRO A 268 -0.84 -4.04 3.20
C PRO A 268 -1.16 -3.47 4.59
N PHE A 269 -1.48 -4.32 5.57
CA PHE A 269 -1.82 -3.89 6.93
C PHE A 269 -0.62 -3.77 7.86
N CYS A 270 0.45 -4.53 7.62
CA CYS A 270 1.63 -4.54 8.50
C CYS A 270 2.98 -4.54 7.76
N LEU A 271 2.95 -4.47 6.44
CA LEU A 271 4.11 -4.46 5.54
C LEU A 271 5.05 -5.67 5.70
N ARG A 272 4.61 -6.73 6.37
CA ARG A 272 5.35 -7.99 6.44
C ARG A 272 5.34 -8.64 5.07
N GLN A 273 6.52 -8.98 4.57
CA GLN A 273 6.70 -9.69 3.31
C GLN A 273 5.89 -10.99 3.30
N LEU A 274 5.15 -11.21 2.21
CA LEU A 274 4.36 -12.41 2.01
C LEU A 274 5.26 -13.58 1.55
N ARG A 275 4.86 -14.80 1.90
CA ARG A 275 5.52 -16.00 1.38
C ARG A 275 5.32 -16.09 -0.14
N ARG A 276 6.39 -16.43 -0.88
CA ARG A 276 6.38 -16.50 -2.34
C ARG A 276 5.51 -17.64 -2.88
N ASP A 277 5.57 -18.80 -2.25
CA ASP A 277 4.87 -20.02 -2.62
C ASP A 277 3.40 -20.01 -2.23
N ARG A 278 3.09 -19.42 -1.07
CA ARG A 278 1.72 -19.30 -0.58
C ARG A 278 1.54 -17.97 0.17
N PRO A 279 1.22 -16.87 -0.55
CA PRO A 279 1.15 -15.54 0.04
C PRO A 279 -0.07 -15.31 0.95
N PHE A 280 -1.13 -16.10 0.77
CA PHE A 280 -2.33 -16.10 1.59
C PHE A 280 -2.97 -17.50 1.65
N VAL A 281 -3.89 -17.71 2.59
CA VAL A 281 -4.58 -18.99 2.79
C VAL A 281 -6.05 -18.75 3.11
N ARG A 282 -6.95 -19.61 2.60
CA ARG A 282 -8.37 -19.60 2.97
C ARG A 282 -8.53 -20.10 4.41
N LEU A 283 -9.29 -19.40 5.23
CA LEU A 283 -9.57 -19.81 6.60
C LEU A 283 -10.68 -20.86 6.65
N ILE A 284 -10.49 -21.85 7.51
CA ILE A 284 -11.44 -22.94 7.74
C ILE A 284 -11.84 -22.89 9.21
N PHE A 285 -13.00 -22.28 9.47
CA PHE A 285 -13.62 -22.24 10.79
C PHE A 285 -14.43 -23.51 11.02
N GLN A 286 -14.44 -23.98 12.26
CA GLN A 286 -15.34 -25.05 12.69
C GLN A 286 -16.64 -24.42 13.21
N GLY A 287 -17.78 -24.98 12.82
CA GLY A 287 -19.09 -24.57 13.33
C GLY A 287 -19.38 -25.16 14.71
N PRO A 288 -20.51 -24.79 15.33
CA PRO A 288 -21.10 -25.57 16.41
C PRO A 288 -21.22 -27.05 16.00
N LEU A 289 -20.97 -27.96 16.94
CA LEU A 289 -21.39 -29.35 16.78
C LEU A 289 -22.91 -29.34 17.01
N ASP A 290 -23.67 -29.81 16.02
CA ASP A 290 -25.12 -30.01 16.14
C ASP A 290 -25.46 -31.00 17.27
#